data_AF-A0A3D2YR75-F1
#
_entry.id   AF-A0A3D2YR75-F1
#
_cell.length_a   1.000
_cell.length_b   1.000
_cell.length_c   1.000
_cell.angle_alpha   90.00
_cell.angle_beta   90.00
_cell.angle_gamma   90.00
#
_symmetry.space_group_name_H-M   'P 1'
#
loop_
_entity.id
_entity.type
_entity.pdbx_description
1 polymer ?
#
loop_
_entity_poly.entity_id
_entity_poly.type
_entity_poly.pdbx_seq_one_letter_code
_entity_poly.pdbx_strand_id
1 'polypeptide(L)'
;EPVEVSSVESVIADLRKRQNKNGTRNRNRTEALFIKSTFRSGESVHHDGDVVVLADVNPGAEIEADGDIVVLGALKGMAHAGAAGDTKAVIIALELPATRFQIAKYQGIAPVTARRKGKSSATGPKIAYVRSRSIHVAPFAGRFARYSKGVPYDG
;
A
#
# COMPACT_ATOMS: atom_id res chain seq x y z
N GLU A 1 -27.79 20.10 19.03
CA GLU A 1 -26.90 20.96 18.23
C GLU A 1 -26.00 20.09 17.37
N PRO A 2 -25.76 20.39 16.08
CA PRO A 2 -24.75 19.68 15.29
C PRO A 2 -23.54 20.59 15.07
N VAL A 3 -22.53 20.52 15.95
CA VAL A 3 -21.28 21.30 15.83
C VAL A 3 -20.09 20.41 15.37
N GLU A 4 -20.24 19.08 15.36
CA GLU A 4 -19.13 18.16 15.03
C GLU A 4 -18.90 17.92 13.54
N VAL A 5 -19.94 18.02 12.70
CA VAL A 5 -19.86 17.60 11.27
C VAL A 5 -19.00 18.56 10.43
N SER A 6 -19.00 19.87 10.72
CA SER A 6 -18.28 20.87 9.90
C SER A 6 -16.76 20.83 10.08
N SER A 7 -16.27 20.33 11.22
CA SER A 7 -14.83 20.33 11.54
C SER A 7 -14.08 19.18 10.86
N VAL A 8 -14.75 18.04 10.65
CA VAL A 8 -14.15 16.91 9.91
C VAL A 8 -14.07 17.24 8.42
N GLU A 9 -15.11 17.86 7.86
CA GLU A 9 -15.13 18.28 6.46
C GLU A 9 -14.04 19.31 6.14
N SER A 10 -13.80 20.27 7.04
CA SER A 10 -12.71 21.25 6.87
C SER A 10 -11.33 20.60 6.92
N VAL A 11 -11.13 19.61 7.80
CA VAL A 11 -9.89 18.83 7.86
C VAL A 11 -9.69 18.02 6.58
N ILE A 12 -10.73 17.37 6.06
CA ILE A 12 -10.69 16.64 4.79
C ILE A 12 -10.37 17.60 3.63
N ALA A 13 -11.00 18.77 3.59
CA ALA A 13 -10.75 19.78 2.56
C ALA A 13 -9.31 20.32 2.59
N ASP A 14 -8.75 20.56 3.79
CA ASP A 14 -7.37 20.99 3.96
C ASP A 14 -6.37 19.89 3.61
N LEU A 15 -6.67 18.64 3.95
CA LEU A 15 -5.87 17.50 3.51
C LEU A 15 -5.87 17.40 1.97
N ARG A 16 -7.02 17.55 1.31
CA ARG A 16 -7.14 17.59 -0.16
C ARG A 16 -6.32 18.76 -0.75
N LYS A 17 -6.41 19.96 -0.17
CA LYS A 17 -5.61 21.13 -0.60
C LYS A 17 -4.11 20.92 -0.45
N ARG A 18 -3.65 20.35 0.68
CA ARG A 18 -2.23 20.02 0.91
C ARG A 18 -1.75 18.92 -0.04
N GLN A 19 -2.61 17.96 -0.36
CA GLN A 19 -2.32 16.91 -1.33
C GLN A 19 -2.09 17.44 -2.75
N ASN A 20 -2.77 18.52 -3.15
CA ASN A 20 -2.61 19.15 -4.48
C ASN A 20 -1.31 19.98 -4.64
N LYS A 21 -0.68 20.44 -3.54
CA LYS A 21 0.56 21.23 -3.60
C LYS A 21 1.82 20.39 -3.94
N ASN A 22 1.76 19.07 -3.84
CA ASN A 22 2.91 18.16 -4.08
C ASN A 22 3.10 17.69 -5.54
N GLY A 23 2.57 18.43 -6.50
CA GLY A 23 2.72 18.21 -7.94
C GLY A 23 1.75 17.15 -8.49
N THR A 24 0.89 17.60 -9.40
CA THR A 24 0.13 16.82 -10.42
C THR A 24 -0.46 15.46 -10.00
N ARG A 25 -0.80 15.27 -8.72
CA ARG A 25 -1.64 14.15 -8.32
C ARG A 25 -3.07 14.57 -8.57
N ASN A 26 -3.62 14.24 -9.74
CA ASN A 26 -5.05 14.38 -10.02
C ASN A 26 -5.85 13.36 -9.18
N ARG A 27 -5.76 13.49 -7.84
CA ARG A 27 -6.44 12.67 -6.83
C ARG A 27 -7.88 13.14 -6.64
N ASN A 28 -8.61 13.35 -7.74
CA ASN A 28 -10.08 13.31 -7.68
C ASN A 28 -10.61 11.89 -7.39
N ARG A 29 -9.70 10.91 -7.18
CA ARG A 29 -10.01 9.55 -6.78
C ARG A 29 -9.88 9.42 -5.27
N THR A 30 -11.01 9.67 -4.61
CA THR A 30 -11.14 9.63 -3.16
C THR A 30 -11.59 8.28 -2.61
N GLU A 31 -11.87 7.31 -3.47
CA GLU A 31 -12.35 6.00 -3.04
C GLU A 31 -11.22 4.98 -3.11
N ALA A 32 -11.01 4.28 -2.00
CA ALA A 32 -10.14 3.12 -1.92
C ALA A 32 -11.01 1.86 -1.97
N LEU A 33 -10.64 0.89 -2.78
CA LEU A 33 -11.32 -0.41 -2.83
C LEU A 33 -10.84 -1.27 -1.67
N PHE A 34 -11.76 -1.68 -0.80
CA PHE A 34 -11.47 -2.59 0.30
C PHE A 34 -11.87 -4.02 -0.06
N ILE A 35 -10.88 -4.91 -0.16
CA ILE A 35 -11.06 -6.35 -0.34
C ILE A 35 -10.94 -7.02 1.02
N LYS A 36 -12.05 -7.58 1.53
CA LYS A 36 -12.14 -8.13 2.88
C LYS A 36 -11.90 -9.65 2.97
N SER A 37 -11.49 -10.26 1.87
CA SER A 37 -11.24 -11.70 1.76
C SER A 37 -9.86 -11.98 1.19
N THR A 38 -9.32 -13.18 1.46
CA THR A 38 -8.10 -13.65 0.79
C THR A 38 -8.27 -13.60 -0.72
N PHE A 39 -7.32 -12.98 -1.40
CA PHE A 39 -7.28 -12.91 -2.85
C PHE A 39 -6.52 -14.12 -3.41
N ARG A 40 -7.21 -14.98 -4.13
CA ARG A 40 -6.77 -16.34 -4.50
C ARG A 40 -6.23 -16.42 -5.93
N SER A 41 -5.54 -17.52 -6.22
CA SER A 41 -5.00 -17.79 -7.55
C SER A 41 -6.08 -17.70 -8.63
N GLY A 42 -5.79 -16.96 -9.70
CA GLY A 42 -6.72 -16.71 -10.81
C GLY A 42 -7.65 -15.51 -10.59
N GLU A 43 -7.71 -14.94 -9.38
CA GLU A 43 -8.45 -13.70 -9.13
C GLU A 43 -7.61 -12.50 -9.58
N SER A 44 -8.26 -11.57 -10.29
CA SER A 44 -7.65 -10.33 -10.76
C SER A 44 -8.57 -9.15 -10.51
N VAL A 45 -8.00 -8.01 -10.15
CA VAL A 45 -8.73 -6.76 -9.92
C VAL A 45 -7.94 -5.61 -10.50
N HIS A 46 -8.63 -4.77 -11.26
CA HIS A 46 -8.15 -3.46 -11.66
C HIS A 46 -9.03 -2.41 -10.97
N HIS A 47 -8.42 -1.43 -10.34
CA HIS A 47 -9.13 -0.34 -9.71
C HIS A 47 -8.42 0.97 -10.01
N ASP A 48 -9.21 1.98 -10.37
CA ASP A 48 -8.67 3.31 -10.58
C ASP A 48 -8.04 3.74 -9.26
N GLY A 49 -8.73 3.93 -8.14
CA GLY A 49 -8.13 4.43 -6.88
C GLY A 49 -7.07 3.56 -6.17
N ASP A 50 -6.94 3.77 -4.86
CA ASP A 50 -6.09 2.93 -4.02
C ASP A 50 -6.77 1.56 -3.79
N VAL A 51 -5.99 0.51 -3.55
CA VAL A 51 -6.52 -0.82 -3.19
C VAL A 51 -6.01 -1.22 -1.82
N VAL A 52 -6.93 -1.60 -0.93
CA VAL A 52 -6.64 -2.11 0.41
C VAL A 52 -7.17 -3.53 0.55
N VAL A 53 -6.28 -4.48 0.81
CA VAL A 53 -6.64 -5.87 1.08
C VAL A 53 -6.50 -6.13 2.57
N LEU A 54 -7.58 -6.57 3.22
CA LEU A 54 -7.61 -6.90 4.66
C LEU A 54 -7.28 -8.38 4.92
N ALA A 55 -6.52 -9.00 4.02
CA ALA A 55 -6.19 -10.42 4.02
C ALA A 55 -4.93 -10.69 3.17
N ASP A 56 -4.61 -11.97 2.99
CA ASP A 56 -3.53 -12.42 2.12
C ASP A 56 -3.85 -12.25 0.62
N VAL A 57 -2.80 -12.03 -0.17
CA VAL A 57 -2.82 -12.08 -1.63
C VAL A 57 -1.94 -13.25 -2.05
N ASN A 58 -2.55 -14.34 -2.50
CA ASN A 58 -1.87 -15.60 -2.77
C ASN A 58 -1.20 -15.63 -4.17
N PRO A 59 -0.27 -16.57 -4.40
CA PRO A 59 0.32 -16.76 -5.73
C PRO A 59 -0.75 -16.94 -6.80
N GLY A 60 -0.53 -16.35 -7.98
CA GLY A 60 -1.49 -16.36 -9.10
C GLY A 60 -2.65 -15.37 -8.98
N ALA A 61 -2.75 -14.62 -7.87
CA ALA A 61 -3.67 -13.48 -7.76
C ALA A 61 -2.98 -12.19 -8.27
N GLU A 62 -3.74 -11.28 -8.89
CA GLU A 62 -3.19 -10.08 -9.52
C GLU A 62 -3.97 -8.81 -9.14
N ILE A 63 -3.29 -7.84 -8.53
CA ILE A 63 -3.88 -6.54 -8.17
C ILE A 63 -3.23 -5.47 -9.03
N GLU A 64 -4.04 -4.72 -9.77
CA GLU A 64 -3.64 -3.52 -10.48
C GLU A 64 -4.38 -2.31 -9.91
N ALA A 65 -3.63 -1.30 -9.49
CA ALA A 65 -4.17 -0.06 -8.96
C ALA A 65 -3.42 1.11 -9.61
N ASP A 66 -4.13 2.14 -10.04
CA ASP A 66 -3.46 3.39 -10.42
C ASP A 66 -2.99 4.20 -9.21
N GLY A 67 -3.48 3.86 -8.01
CA GLY A 67 -3.06 4.42 -6.73
C GLY A 67 -2.04 3.56 -5.97
N ASP A 68 -2.06 3.70 -4.65
CA ASP A 68 -1.29 2.88 -3.71
C ASP A 68 -1.96 1.51 -3.50
N ILE A 69 -1.16 0.50 -3.15
CA ILE A 69 -1.66 -0.81 -2.74
C ILE A 69 -1.22 -1.09 -1.30
N VAL A 70 -2.18 -1.43 -0.43
CA VAL A 70 -1.93 -1.83 0.95
C VAL A 70 -2.49 -3.22 1.21
N VAL A 71 -1.63 -4.16 1.58
CA VAL A 71 -2.02 -5.52 1.96
C VAL A 71 -1.80 -5.70 3.46
N LEU A 72 -2.87 -5.69 4.24
CA LEU A 72 -2.85 -6.03 5.65
C LEU A 72 -2.80 -7.55 5.85
N GLY A 73 -1.77 -8.16 5.27
CA GLY A 73 -1.52 -9.61 5.21
C GLY A 73 -0.23 -9.91 4.44
N ALA A 74 -0.10 -11.15 3.95
CA ALA A 74 1.03 -11.56 3.12
C ALA A 74 0.74 -11.36 1.62
N LEU A 75 1.58 -10.56 0.95
CA LEU A 75 1.55 -10.36 -0.50
C LEU A 75 2.51 -11.35 -1.19
N LYS A 76 1.94 -12.45 -1.69
CA LYS A 76 2.64 -13.54 -2.41
C LYS A 76 2.39 -13.49 -3.93
N GLY A 77 1.24 -12.96 -4.34
CA GLY A 77 0.82 -12.75 -5.74
C GLY A 77 1.48 -11.53 -6.40
N MET A 78 0.90 -11.09 -7.52
CA MET A 78 1.34 -9.90 -8.26
C MET A 78 0.63 -8.65 -7.77
N ALA A 79 1.36 -7.55 -7.65
CA ALA A 79 0.80 -6.24 -7.39
C ALA A 79 1.44 -5.20 -8.32
N HIS A 80 0.62 -4.38 -8.97
CA HIS A 80 1.02 -3.26 -9.80
C HIS A 80 0.37 -1.98 -9.29
N ALA A 81 1.11 -1.19 -8.53
CA ALA A 81 0.66 0.11 -8.04
C ALA A 81 1.06 1.23 -9.01
N GLY A 82 0.34 2.36 -8.97
CA GLY A 82 0.60 3.48 -9.88
C GLY A 82 0.48 3.10 -11.35
N ALA A 83 -0.43 2.19 -11.72
CA ALA A 83 -0.58 1.66 -13.07
C ALA A 83 -0.76 2.75 -14.16
N ALA A 84 -1.51 3.81 -13.88
CA ALA A 84 -1.58 5.03 -14.71
C ALA A 84 -0.29 5.87 -14.79
N GLY A 85 0.83 5.38 -14.27
CA GLY A 85 2.15 6.01 -14.35
C GLY A 85 2.60 6.78 -13.11
N ASP A 86 1.90 6.68 -11.97
CA ASP A 86 2.33 7.34 -10.73
C ASP A 86 3.56 6.63 -10.13
N THR A 87 4.74 7.14 -10.46
CA THR A 87 6.01 6.67 -9.90
C THR A 87 6.16 6.92 -8.39
N LYS A 88 5.28 7.74 -7.79
CA LYS A 88 5.27 7.98 -6.34
C LYS A 88 4.31 7.04 -5.60
N ALA A 89 3.62 6.14 -6.30
CA ALA A 89 2.80 5.12 -5.67
C ALA A 89 3.67 4.14 -4.87
N VAL A 90 3.07 3.50 -3.87
CA VAL A 90 3.75 2.55 -2.98
C VAL A 90 2.96 1.26 -2.85
N ILE A 91 3.67 0.19 -2.53
CA ILE A 91 3.07 -1.08 -2.12
C ILE A 91 3.50 -1.34 -0.68
N ILE A 92 2.54 -1.51 0.23
CA ILE A 92 2.81 -1.84 1.64
C ILE A 92 2.19 -3.20 1.93
N ALA A 93 2.94 -4.08 2.60
CA ALA A 93 2.41 -5.35 3.06
C ALA A 93 2.94 -5.72 4.46
N LEU A 94 2.16 -6.45 5.27
CA LEU A 94 2.66 -6.99 6.54
C LEU A 94 3.79 -7.99 6.29
N GLU A 95 3.64 -8.82 5.26
CA GLU A 95 4.70 -9.64 4.69
C GLU A 95 4.77 -9.45 3.18
N LEU A 96 5.98 -9.27 2.63
CA LEU A 96 6.20 -9.06 1.20
C LEU A 96 7.09 -10.18 0.59
N PRO A 97 6.63 -11.44 0.55
CA PRO A 97 7.36 -12.54 -0.09
C PRO A 97 7.22 -12.60 -1.62
N ALA A 98 6.40 -11.74 -2.23
CA ALA A 98 6.18 -11.68 -3.67
C ALA A 98 7.49 -11.73 -4.47
N THR A 99 7.54 -12.61 -5.46
CA THR A 99 8.74 -12.78 -6.30
C THR A 99 8.91 -11.65 -7.31
N ARG A 100 7.81 -10.99 -7.67
CA ARG A 100 7.75 -9.86 -8.59
C ARG A 100 6.57 -8.95 -8.21
N PHE A 101 6.74 -7.65 -8.41
CA PHE A 101 5.69 -6.63 -8.33
C PHE A 101 6.13 -5.41 -9.17
N GLN A 102 5.22 -4.46 -9.41
CA GLN A 102 5.46 -3.32 -10.29
C GLN A 102 4.96 -2.02 -9.67
N ILE A 103 5.66 -0.92 -9.94
CA ILE A 103 5.22 0.44 -9.57
C ILE A 103 5.42 1.33 -10.80
N ALA A 104 4.32 1.88 -11.33
CA ALA A 104 4.31 2.54 -12.63
C ALA A 104 4.96 1.66 -13.70
N LYS A 105 6.04 2.13 -14.33
CA LYS A 105 6.80 1.38 -15.34
C LYS A 105 7.94 0.53 -14.80
N TYR A 106 8.20 0.57 -13.49
CA TYR A 106 9.36 -0.08 -12.88
C TYR A 106 8.98 -1.45 -12.34
N GLN A 107 9.71 -2.50 -12.74
CA GLN A 107 9.53 -3.86 -12.25
C GLN A 107 10.48 -4.15 -11.09
N GLY A 108 9.93 -4.68 -10.01
CA GLY A 108 10.66 -5.18 -8.85
C GLY A 108 10.73 -6.70 -8.92
N ILE A 109 11.93 -7.26 -8.86
CA ILE A 109 12.15 -8.70 -8.80
C ILE A 109 12.91 -8.99 -7.51
N ALA A 110 12.39 -9.92 -6.71
CA ALA A 110 13.03 -10.30 -5.46
C ALA A 110 14.44 -10.90 -5.74
N PRO A 111 15.49 -10.46 -5.03
CA PRO A 111 16.82 -11.03 -5.18
C PRO A 111 16.81 -12.54 -4.92
N VAL A 112 17.59 -13.30 -5.69
CA VAL A 112 17.70 -14.77 -5.53
C VAL A 112 18.11 -15.15 -4.10
N THR A 113 18.93 -14.33 -3.45
CA THR A 113 19.40 -14.49 -2.07
C THR A 113 18.31 -14.25 -1.01
N ALA A 114 17.28 -13.44 -1.32
CA ALA A 114 16.14 -13.21 -0.42
C ALA A 114 15.25 -14.46 -0.29
N ARG A 115 15.24 -15.34 -1.30
CA ARG A 115 14.49 -16.62 -1.29
C ARG A 115 15.08 -17.65 -0.32
N ARG A 116 16.34 -17.50 0.10
CA ARG A 116 17.07 -18.43 0.98
C ARG A 116 17.09 -18.04 2.46
N LYS A 117 16.79 -16.78 2.80
CA LYS A 117 16.72 -16.36 4.21
C LYS A 117 15.36 -16.77 4.79
N GLY A 118 15.29 -18.00 5.33
CA GLY A 118 14.18 -18.43 6.18
C GLY A 118 13.93 -17.45 7.34
N LYS A 119 12.66 -17.14 7.58
CA LYS A 119 12.03 -16.53 8.79
C LYS A 119 12.75 -15.39 9.56
N SER A 120 13.81 -14.77 9.05
CA SER A 120 14.67 -13.86 9.85
C SER A 120 15.00 -12.51 9.20
N SER A 121 14.38 -12.16 8.07
CA SER A 121 14.57 -10.83 7.43
C SER A 121 13.56 -9.81 7.97
N ALA A 122 13.86 -9.25 9.15
CA ALA A 122 13.09 -8.21 9.86
C ALA A 122 11.58 -8.50 9.93
N THR A 123 11.14 -9.06 11.06
CA THR A 123 9.72 -9.24 11.39
C THR A 123 9.03 -7.87 11.41
N GLY A 124 8.12 -7.65 10.46
CA GLY A 124 7.28 -6.47 10.42
C GLY A 124 6.94 -6.01 9.01
N PRO A 125 6.03 -5.02 8.91
CA PRO A 125 5.55 -4.52 7.63
C PRO A 125 6.69 -4.00 6.75
N LYS A 126 6.50 -4.12 5.42
CA LYS A 126 7.46 -3.66 4.41
C LYS A 126 6.79 -2.67 3.47
N ILE A 127 7.57 -1.73 2.95
CA ILE A 127 7.17 -0.77 1.92
C ILE A 127 8.08 -0.94 0.71
N ALA A 128 7.47 -1.10 -0.46
CA ALA A 128 8.11 -0.97 -1.76
C ALA A 128 7.81 0.40 -2.37
N TYR A 129 8.83 1.04 -2.92
CA TYR A 129 8.73 2.38 -3.52
C TYR A 129 9.79 2.57 -4.60
N VAL A 130 9.55 3.51 -5.51
CA VAL A 130 10.53 3.86 -6.55
C VAL A 130 11.53 4.88 -6.00
N ARG A 131 12.82 4.62 -6.19
CA ARG A 131 13.91 5.56 -5.97
C ARG A 131 14.98 5.36 -7.05
N SER A 132 15.52 6.44 -7.58
CA SER A 132 16.58 6.38 -8.61
C SER A 132 16.25 5.46 -9.80
N ARG A 133 14.99 5.46 -10.25
CA ARG A 133 14.47 4.63 -11.35
C ARG A 133 14.50 3.11 -11.10
N SER A 134 14.61 2.69 -9.85
CA SER A 134 14.46 1.29 -9.44
C SER A 134 13.52 1.17 -8.25
N ILE A 135 12.99 -0.03 -8.03
CA ILE A 135 12.18 -0.34 -6.86
C ILE A 135 13.09 -0.73 -5.69
N HIS A 136 12.84 -0.13 -4.54
CA HIS A 136 13.48 -0.45 -3.26
C HIS A 136 12.45 -0.99 -2.28
N VAL A 137 12.86 -1.91 -1.41
CA VAL A 137 12.04 -2.45 -0.32
C VAL A 137 12.72 -2.14 1.01
N ALA A 138 11.97 -1.61 1.97
CA ALA A 138 12.44 -1.30 3.32
C ALA A 138 11.39 -1.69 4.37
N PRO A 139 11.76 -1.82 5.66
CA PRO A 139 10.79 -1.89 6.75
C PRO A 139 9.86 -0.66 6.73
N PHE A 140 8.57 -0.89 6.91
CA PHE A 140 7.57 0.16 7.06
C PHE A 140 7.31 0.40 8.55
N ALA A 141 7.74 1.57 9.02
CA ALA A 141 7.47 2.04 10.38
C ALA A 141 6.21 2.94 10.44
N GLY A 142 5.72 3.41 9.29
CA GLY A 142 4.70 4.45 9.25
C GLY A 142 5.14 5.76 9.91
N ARG A 143 4.27 6.77 9.86
CA ARG A 143 4.52 8.05 10.56
C ARG A 143 4.38 7.91 12.08
N PHE A 144 3.58 6.93 12.52
CA PHE A 144 3.17 6.75 13.91
C PHE A 144 3.95 5.64 14.65
N ALA A 145 5.02 5.07 14.09
CA ALA A 145 5.87 4.12 14.84
C ALA A 145 6.44 4.68 16.15
N ARG A 146 6.51 6.01 16.29
CA ARG A 146 7.00 6.68 17.50
C ARG A 146 6.02 6.60 18.68
N TYR A 147 4.78 6.14 18.47
CA TYR A 147 3.76 6.03 19.51
C TYR A 147 3.80 4.68 20.25
N SER A 148 4.98 4.06 20.37
CA SER A 148 5.20 2.71 20.89
C SER A 148 4.97 2.52 22.41
N LYS A 149 4.18 3.39 23.05
CA LYS A 149 3.79 3.34 24.46
C LYS A 149 2.26 3.28 24.60
N GLY A 150 1.63 2.30 23.97
CA GLY A 150 0.19 2.07 24.08
C GLY A 150 -0.21 1.21 25.29
N VAL A 151 -1.52 1.15 25.54
CA VAL A 151 -2.31 0.52 26.65
C VAL A 151 -2.62 1.53 27.79
N PRO A 152 -3.86 1.64 28.35
CA PRO A 152 -5.05 0.80 28.17
C PRO A 152 -6.28 1.51 27.58
N TYR A 153 -7.24 0.70 27.11
CA TYR A 153 -8.62 1.09 26.81
C TYR A 153 -9.53 0.54 27.91
N ASP A 154 -10.27 1.43 28.58
CA ASP A 154 -11.56 1.14 29.22
C ASP A 154 -12.55 2.17 28.68
N GLY A 155 -13.59 1.70 27.97
CA GLY A 155 -14.74 2.49 27.49
C GLY A 155 -14.43 3.66 26.55
#